data_AF-A0A3G6ZKY8-F1
#
_entry.id   AF-A0A3G6ZKY8-F1
#
_cell.length_a   1.000
_cell.length_b   1.000
_cell.length_c   1.000
_cell.angle_alpha   90.00
_cell.angle_beta   90.00
_cell.angle_gamma   90.00
#
_symmetry.space_group_name_H-M   'P 1'
#
loop_
_entity.id
_entity.type
_entity.pdbx_description
1 polymer ?
#
loop_
_entity_poly.entity_id
_entity_poly.type
_entity_poly.pdbx_seq_one_letter_code
_entity_poly.pdbx_strand_id
1 'polypeptide(L)'
;MDDTARRAIDRALMPLVVSTGAWGVVDAHWLPGPDGTPVVWLRTRTEIERVALEAQPWVEAQVRVILTRLSVDYPLVARTRFEITSLERQGNLFGDGLPA
;
A
#
# COMPACT_ATOMS: atom_id res chain seq x y z
N MET A 1 -12.97 9.25 -10.21
CA MET A 1 -13.36 8.91 -8.83
C MET A 1 -14.06 10.13 -8.25
N ASP A 2 -15.18 9.94 -7.57
CA ASP A 2 -15.86 11.05 -6.89
C ASP A 2 -15.12 11.49 -5.61
N ASP A 3 -15.51 12.65 -5.10
CA ASP A 3 -14.84 13.31 -3.97
C ASP A 3 -15.08 12.61 -2.62
N THR A 4 -16.17 11.85 -2.51
CA THR A 4 -16.50 11.08 -1.30
C THR A 4 -15.63 9.84 -1.21
N ALA A 5 -15.48 9.09 -2.30
CA ALA A 5 -14.58 7.95 -2.40
C ALA A 5 -13.13 8.36 -2.12
N ARG A 6 -12.69 9.51 -2.66
CA ARG A 6 -11.34 10.05 -2.40
C ARG A 6 -11.09 10.27 -0.91
N ARG A 7 -12.01 10.96 -0.22
CA ARG A 7 -11.90 11.19 1.23
C ARG A 7 -11.91 9.91 2.05
N ALA A 8 -12.71 8.91 1.65
CA ALA A 8 -12.75 7.62 2.32
C ALA A 8 -11.39 6.90 2.22
N ILE A 9 -10.78 6.92 1.02
CA ILE A 9 -9.44 6.38 0.78
C ILE A 9 -8.40 7.11 1.62
N ASP A 10 -8.37 8.45 1.58
CA ASP A 10 -7.38 9.25 2.33
C ASP A 10 -7.45 8.95 3.85
N ARG A 11 -8.66 8.75 4.38
CA ARG A 11 -8.87 8.37 5.78
C ARG A 11 -8.42 6.94 6.09
N ALA A 12 -8.34 6.07 5.09
CA ALA A 12 -7.94 4.67 5.24
C ALA A 12 -6.43 4.43 5.19
N LEU A 13 -5.67 5.29 4.50
CA LEU A 13 -4.22 5.10 4.35
C LEU A 13 -3.47 5.15 5.69
N MET A 14 -3.77 6.10 6.57
CA MET A 14 -3.08 6.20 7.86
C MET A 14 -3.36 4.97 8.75
N PRO A 15 -4.62 4.53 8.96
CA PRO A 15 -4.89 3.29 9.70
C PRO A 15 -4.22 2.04 9.12
N LEU A 16 -4.07 1.96 7.79
CA LEU A 16 -3.30 0.89 7.15
C LEU A 16 -1.84 0.91 7.64
N VAL A 17 -1.17 2.06 7.55
CA VAL A 17 0.22 2.22 8.01
C VAL A 17 0.35 1.87 9.50
N VAL A 18 -0.54 2.38 10.36
CA VAL A 18 -0.49 2.07 11.79
C VAL A 18 -0.68 0.58 12.07
N SER A 19 -1.63 -0.07 11.40
CA SER A 19 -1.91 -1.50 11.62
C SER A 19 -0.79 -2.42 11.14
N THR A 20 0.02 -1.96 10.18
CA THR A 20 1.10 -2.72 9.56
C THR A 20 2.49 -2.24 9.96
N GLY A 21 2.60 -1.18 10.76
CA GLY A 21 3.87 -0.56 11.14
C GLY A 21 4.81 -1.48 11.92
N ALA A 22 4.28 -2.42 12.70
CA ALA A 22 5.07 -3.45 13.38
C ALA A 22 5.80 -4.39 12.42
N TRP A 23 5.39 -4.42 11.15
CA TRP A 23 6.01 -5.19 10.06
C TRP A 23 6.87 -4.32 9.14
N GLY A 24 7.22 -3.10 9.57
CA GLY A 24 8.13 -2.22 8.85
C GLY A 24 7.47 -1.32 7.82
N VAL A 25 6.13 -1.34 7.68
CA VAL A 25 5.41 -0.39 6.80
C VAL A 25 5.55 1.02 7.34
N VAL A 26 6.00 1.93 6.48
CA VAL A 26 6.20 3.35 6.79
C VAL A 26 5.29 4.26 6.00
N ASP A 27 4.70 3.77 4.92
CA ASP A 27 3.82 4.56 4.07
C ASP A 27 2.85 3.69 3.26
N ALA A 28 1.73 4.27 2.84
CA ALA A 28 0.70 3.64 2.04
C ALA A 28 0.13 4.61 1.01
N HIS A 29 -0.04 4.14 -0.23
CA HIS A 29 -0.53 4.93 -1.34
C HIS A 29 -1.72 4.27 -2.03
N TRP A 30 -2.59 5.10 -2.61
CA TRP A 30 -3.63 4.66 -3.52
C TRP A 30 -3.30 5.17 -4.92
N LEU A 31 -3.06 4.25 -5.86
CA LEU A 31 -2.62 4.58 -7.21
C LEU A 31 -3.53 3.94 -8.26
N PRO A 32 -3.72 4.58 -9.43
CA PRO A 32 -4.26 3.90 -10.59
C PRO A 32 -3.19 2.98 -11.20
N GLY A 33 -3.51 1.70 -11.36
CA GLY A 33 -2.71 0.75 -12.11
C GLY A 33 -2.73 1.03 -13.62
N PRO A 34 -1.89 0.34 -14.42
CA PRO A 34 -1.76 0.59 -15.87
C PRO A 34 -3.05 0.41 -16.66
N ASP A 35 -3.95 -0.44 -16.18
CA ASP A 35 -5.27 -0.74 -16.74
C ASP A 35 -6.41 0.02 -16.04
N GLY A 36 -6.07 1.00 -15.19
CA GLY A 36 -7.04 1.74 -14.37
C GLY A 36 -7.52 0.98 -13.14
N THR A 37 -7.01 -0.23 -12.88
CA THR A 37 -7.31 -0.98 -11.65
C THR A 37 -6.74 -0.24 -10.44
N PRO A 38 -7.50 -0.02 -9.36
CA PRO A 38 -6.94 0.61 -8.18
C PRO A 38 -5.89 -0.29 -7.52
N VAL A 39 -4.77 0.31 -7.10
CA VAL A 39 -3.66 -0.36 -6.42
C VAL A 39 -3.47 0.29 -5.05
N VAL A 40 -3.49 -0.53 -4.01
CA VAL A 40 -2.97 -0.13 -2.70
C VAL A 40 -1.51 -0.55 -2.64
N TRP A 41 -0.64 0.43 -2.47
CA TRP A 41 0.79 0.24 -2.43
C TRP A 41 1.33 0.53 -1.04
N LEU A 42 1.86 -0.49 -0.36
CA LEU A 42 2.55 -0.34 0.92
C LEU A 42 4.06 -0.23 0.71
N ARG A 43 4.70 0.62 1.51
CA ARG A 43 6.16 0.77 1.50
C ARG A 43 6.73 0.38 2.84
N THR A 44 7.66 -0.58 2.84
CA THR A 44 8.46 -0.95 4.02
C THR A 44 9.76 -0.16 4.06
N ARG A 45 10.41 -0.11 5.23
CA ARG A 45 11.73 0.53 5.36
C ARG A 45 12.81 -0.27 4.65
N THR A 46 12.85 -1.59 4.86
CA THR A 46 13.88 -2.51 4.36
C THR A 46 13.30 -3.60 3.46
N GLU A 47 14.17 -4.23 2.67
CA GLU A 47 13.78 -5.35 1.79
C GLU A 47 13.43 -6.62 2.59
N ILE A 48 14.09 -6.85 3.73
CA ILE A 48 13.77 -7.98 4.61
C ILE A 48 12.36 -7.84 5.18
N GLU A 49 11.97 -6.63 5.63
CA GLU A 49 10.61 -6.35 6.09
C GLU A 49 9.58 -6.55 4.97
N ARG A 50 9.89 -6.15 3.72
CA ARG A 50 9.02 -6.40 2.55
C ARG A 50 8.74 -7.89 2.38
N VAL A 51 9.80 -8.70 2.34
CA VAL A 51 9.70 -10.17 2.18
C VAL A 51 8.93 -10.79 3.34
N ALA A 52 9.21 -10.36 4.57
CA ALA A 52 8.53 -10.85 5.77
C ALA A 52 7.03 -10.55 5.74
N LEU A 53 6.65 -9.33 5.31
CA LEU A 53 5.27 -8.90 5.17
C LEU A 53 4.55 -9.63 4.02
N GLU A 54 5.19 -9.79 2.86
CA GLU A 54 4.61 -10.55 1.73
C GLU A 54 4.33 -12.02 2.08
N ALA A 55 5.14 -12.61 2.96
CA ALA A 55 4.94 -13.98 3.42
C ALA A 55 3.73 -14.14 4.36
N GLN A 56 3.12 -13.04 4.83
CA GLN A 56 2.00 -13.08 5.75
C GLN A 56 0.66 -13.26 5.02
N PRO A 57 -0.08 -14.36 5.24
CA PRO A 57 -1.34 -14.63 4.52
C PRO A 57 -2.47 -13.66 4.89
N TRP A 58 -2.33 -12.90 5.98
CA TRP A 58 -3.36 -12.01 6.50
C TRP A 58 -3.29 -10.58 5.93
N VAL A 59 -2.21 -10.15 5.28
CA VAL A 59 -2.01 -8.72 4.93
C VAL A 59 -3.09 -8.24 3.98
N GLU A 60 -3.34 -8.99 2.91
CA GLU A 60 -4.34 -8.60 1.92
C GLU A 60 -5.74 -8.53 2.54
N ALA A 61 -6.08 -9.50 3.40
CA ALA A 61 -7.36 -9.50 4.12
C ALA A 61 -7.46 -8.29 5.07
N GLN A 62 -6.39 -7.98 5.81
CA GLN A 62 -6.33 -6.84 6.71
C GLN A 62 -6.52 -5.51 5.96
N VAL A 63 -5.87 -5.36 4.80
CA VAL A 63 -6.01 -4.18 3.94
C VAL A 63 -7.46 -4.00 3.51
N ARG A 64 -8.08 -5.07 2.98
CA ARG A 64 -9.50 -5.05 2.55
C ARG A 64 -10.45 -4.73 3.71
N VAL A 65 -10.20 -5.26 4.91
CA VAL A 65 -10.99 -4.99 6.11
C VAL A 65 -10.90 -3.51 6.50
N ILE A 66 -9.71 -2.92 6.51
CA ILE A 66 -9.54 -1.50 6.87
C ILE A 66 -10.23 -0.59 5.85
N LEU A 67 -10.04 -0.85 4.55
CA LEU A 67 -10.72 -0.08 3.48
C LEU A 67 -12.23 -0.14 3.63
N THR A 68 -12.79 -1.34 3.83
CA THR A 68 -14.24 -1.53 3.99
C THR A 68 -14.77 -0.84 5.25
N ARG A 69 -14.04 -0.95 6.37
CA ARG A 69 -14.42 -0.30 7.65
C ARG A 69 -14.43 1.23 7.56
N LEU A 70 -13.62 1.79 6.67
CA LEU A 70 -13.49 3.24 6.48
C LEU A 70 -14.27 3.75 5.25
N SER A 71 -15.33 3.01 4.89
CA SER A 71 -16.32 3.40 3.90
C SER A 71 -15.79 3.51 2.47
N VAL A 72 -14.71 2.79 2.13
CA VAL A 72 -14.36 2.56 0.74
C VAL A 72 -15.34 1.54 0.16
N ASP A 73 -16.00 1.89 -0.94
CA ASP A 73 -17.04 1.06 -1.56
C ASP A 73 -16.56 -0.36 -1.83
N TYR A 74 -17.37 -1.36 -1.47
CA TYR A 74 -17.00 -2.77 -1.64
C TYR A 74 -16.64 -3.15 -3.09
N PRO A 75 -17.37 -2.71 -4.14
CA PRO A 75 -16.95 -2.97 -5.52
C PRO A 75 -15.61 -2.33 -5.91
N LEU A 76 -15.17 -1.29 -5.21
CA LEU A 76 -13.86 -0.66 -5.38
C LEU A 76 -12.78 -1.47 -4.65
N VAL A 77 -13.05 -1.89 -3.40
CA VAL A 77 -12.15 -2.75 -2.62
C VAL A 77 -11.94 -4.12 -3.30
N ALA A 78 -13.01 -4.73 -3.81
CA ALA A 78 -12.96 -6.05 -4.44
C ALA A 78 -12.09 -6.11 -5.70
N ARG A 79 -11.97 -4.98 -6.42
CA ARG A 79 -11.09 -4.85 -7.61
C ARG A 79 -9.69 -4.34 -7.29
N THR A 80 -9.41 -4.01 -6.03
CA THR A 80 -8.12 -3.41 -5.65
C THR A 80 -7.01 -4.46 -5.69
N ARG A 81 -5.95 -4.14 -6.42
CA ARG A 81 -4.69 -4.88 -6.39
C ARG A 81 -3.84 -4.40 -5.23
N PHE A 82 -2.94 -5.26 -4.78
CA PHE A 82 -2.09 -5.00 -3.63
C PHE A 82 -0.63 -5.18 -4.01
N GLU A 83 0.20 -4.20 -3.65
CA GLU A 83 1.64 -4.21 -3.92
C GLU A 83 2.42 -3.78 -2.68
N ILE A 84 3.59 -4.39 -2.47
CA ILE A 84 4.52 -4.03 -1.39
C ILE A 84 5.89 -3.78 -2.01
N THR A 85 6.54 -2.67 -1.66
CA THR A 85 7.95 -2.43 -2.01
C THR A 85 8.74 -1.92 -0.79
N SER A 86 10.07 -1.88 -0.89
CA SER A 86 10.94 -1.32 0.14
C SER A 86 11.56 0.01 -0.31
N LEU A 87 11.73 0.94 0.64
CA LEU A 87 12.46 2.18 0.41
C LEU A 87 13.95 1.91 0.13
N GLU A 88 14.54 0.91 0.77
CA GLU A 88 15.90 0.45 0.52
C GLU A 88 16.14 0.12 -0.97
N ARG A 89 15.23 -0.66 -1.57
CA ARG A 89 15.31 -0.99 -3.00
C ARG A 89 15.10 0.22 -3.91
N GLN A 90 14.20 1.13 -3.54
CA GLN A 90 14.02 2.40 -4.28
C GLN A 90 15.28 3.26 -4.22
N GLY A 91 15.93 3.35 -3.05
CA GLY A 91 17.19 4.06 -2.87
C GLY A 91 18.30 3.51 -3.78
N ASN A 92 18.43 2.19 -3.89
CA ASN A 92 19.43 1.56 -4.75
C ASN A 92 19.18 1.83 -6.24
N LEU A 93 17.90 1.87 -6.68
CA LEU A 93 17.54 2.21 -8.06
C LEU A 93 17.94 3.64 -8.47
N PHE A 94 17.98 4.58 -7.52
CA PHE A 94 18.41 5.96 -7.77
C PHE A 94 19.88 6.22 -7.40
N GLY A 95 20.50 5.34 -6.60
CA GLY A 95 21.90 5.44 -6.18
C GLY A 95 22.91 4.92 -7.20
N ASP A 96 22.53 3.98 -8.06
CA ASP A 96 23.42 3.35 -9.05
C ASP A 96 23.49 4.10 -10.41
N GLY A 97 22.88 5.29 -10.52
CA GLY A 97 22.59 5.94 -11.80
C GLY A 97 23.10 7.37 -12.02
N LEU A 98 23.85 7.98 -11.09
CA LEU A 98 24.39 9.34 -11.27
C LEU A 98 25.93 9.31 -11.25
N PRO A 99 26.62 9.69 -12.35
CA PRO A 99 28.04 10.02 -12.25
C PRO A 99 28.19 11.27 -11.37
N ALA A 100 29.23 11.22 -10.52
CA ALA A 100 29.64 12.31 -9.62
C ALA A 100 29.91 13.63 -10.35
#